data_AF-A0A662ZIV7-F1
#
_entry.id   AF-A0A662ZIV7-F1
#
_cell.length_a   1.000
_cell.length_b   1.000
_cell.length_c   1.000
_cell.angle_alpha   90.00
_cell.angle_beta   90.00
_cell.angle_gamma   90.00
#
_symmetry.space_group_name_H-M   'P 1'
#
loop_
_entity.id
_entity.type
_entity.pdbx_description
1 polymer ?
#
loop_
_entity_poly.entity_id
_entity_poly.type
_entity_poly.pdbx_seq_one_letter_code
_entity_poly.pdbx_strand_id
1 'polypeptide(L)'
;TLKDIDLENRIIDINHQVQRFRSGKYDICPTKTSAGTRKLPMTEEVYQMFKSLVENRPTDLPEVIVKGYAGFLIRDKDGMPEVALHWEHRFQHAVKRYNDIYKIQMPSITPHVCRHTYCSNQARARMNPKTLQYLMGHSEISVTMDVYTHLGLDDAKDEIIRLKELEDARKEINNIERDTMRSMESQFKYI
;
A
#
# COMPACT_ATOMS: atom_id res chain seq x y z
N THR A 1 -13.13 -8.07 -3.67
CA THR A 1 -14.26 -8.81 -3.06
C THR A 1 -13.76 -9.58 -1.85
N LEU A 2 -14.63 -10.25 -1.08
CA LEU A 2 -14.23 -11.14 0.02
C LEU A 2 -13.24 -12.20 -0.44
N LYS A 3 -13.39 -12.72 -1.66
CA LYS A 3 -12.47 -13.73 -2.24
C LYS A 3 -11.07 -13.19 -2.53
N ASP A 4 -10.92 -11.87 -2.63
CA ASP A 4 -9.66 -11.21 -3.00
C ASP A 4 -8.87 -10.77 -1.77
N ILE A 5 -9.39 -10.98 -0.56
CA ILE A 5 -8.74 -10.62 0.71
C ILE A 5 -8.41 -11.90 1.46
N ASP A 6 -7.12 -12.19 1.56
CA ASP A 6 -6.58 -13.27 2.36
C ASP A 6 -6.07 -12.69 3.69
N LEU A 7 -6.93 -12.71 4.72
CA LEU A 7 -6.59 -12.20 6.05
C LEU A 7 -5.60 -13.11 6.79
N GLU A 8 -5.54 -14.40 6.46
CA GLU A 8 -4.64 -15.37 7.11
C GLU A 8 -3.19 -15.10 6.70
N ASN A 9 -2.95 -15.00 5.39
CA ASN A 9 -1.63 -14.70 4.83
C ASN A 9 -1.35 -13.20 4.70
N ARG A 10 -2.32 -12.34 5.05
CA ARG A 10 -2.26 -10.87 4.94
C ARG A 10 -1.98 -10.40 3.51
N ILE A 11 -2.72 -10.92 2.55
CA ILE A 11 -2.55 -10.65 1.11
C ILE A 11 -3.83 -10.07 0.50
N ILE A 12 -3.66 -9.04 -0.33
CA ILE A 12 -4.70 -8.48 -1.20
C ILE A 12 -4.41 -8.95 -2.63
N ASP A 13 -5.32 -9.69 -3.25
CA ASP A 13 -5.22 -10.12 -4.64
C ASP A 13 -5.89 -9.09 -5.58
N ILE A 14 -5.08 -8.40 -6.37
CA ILE A 14 -5.55 -7.44 -7.37
C ILE A 14 -5.49 -8.13 -8.73
N ASN A 15 -6.65 -8.55 -9.25
CA ASN A 15 -6.73 -9.19 -10.57
C ASN A 15 -7.86 -8.65 -11.47
N HIS A 16 -8.71 -7.78 -10.96
CA HIS A 16 -9.79 -7.14 -11.70
C HIS A 16 -10.12 -5.74 -11.16
N GLN A 17 -10.97 -5.01 -11.89
CA GLN A 17 -11.46 -3.69 -11.50
C GLN A 17 -12.96 -3.58 -11.78
N VAL A 18 -13.67 -2.87 -10.90
CA VAL A 18 -15.07 -2.52 -11.09
C VAL A 18 -15.19 -1.19 -11.84
N GLN A 19 -16.03 -1.16 -12.87
CA GLN A 19 -16.34 0.04 -13.65
C GLN A 19 -17.85 0.23 -13.71
N ARG A 20 -18.27 1.50 -13.82
CA ARG A 20 -19.67 1.88 -14.04
C ARG A 20 -19.76 2.72 -15.30
N PHE A 21 -20.53 2.26 -16.27
CA PHE A 21 -20.78 3.00 -17.50
C PHE A 21 -21.76 4.15 -17.26
N ARG A 22 -21.77 5.13 -18.17
CA ARG A 22 -22.75 6.24 -18.17
C ARG A 22 -24.21 5.76 -18.22
N SER A 23 -24.46 4.57 -18.76
CA SER A 23 -25.78 3.92 -18.76
C SER A 23 -26.21 3.41 -17.38
N GLY A 24 -25.38 3.56 -16.34
CA GLY A 24 -25.63 3.06 -14.99
C GLY A 24 -25.24 1.60 -14.79
N LYS A 25 -24.89 0.88 -15.86
CA LYS A 25 -24.49 -0.53 -15.80
C LYS A 25 -23.11 -0.70 -15.18
N TYR A 26 -22.98 -1.69 -14.30
CA TYR A 26 -21.70 -2.12 -13.74
C TYR A 26 -21.03 -3.18 -14.62
N ASP A 27 -19.71 -3.14 -14.63
CA ASP A 27 -18.85 -4.08 -15.33
C ASP A 27 -17.66 -4.46 -14.45
N ILE A 28 -17.18 -5.69 -14.61
CA ILE A 28 -15.91 -6.16 -14.09
C ILE A 28 -14.99 -6.37 -15.30
N CYS A 29 -13.89 -5.64 -15.31
CA CYS A 29 -12.85 -5.80 -16.31
C CYS A 29 -11.60 -6.39 -15.66
N PRO A 30 -10.86 -7.24 -16.38
CA PRO A 30 -9.51 -7.60 -15.94
C PRO A 30 -8.64 -6.34 -15.86
N THR A 31 -7.53 -6.43 -15.13
CA THR A 31 -6.56 -5.35 -15.13
C THR A 31 -6.04 -5.09 -16.54
N LYS A 32 -5.83 -3.82 -16.89
CA LYS A 32 -5.44 -3.41 -18.26
C LYS A 32 -4.12 -4.04 -18.74
N THR A 33 -3.24 -4.40 -17.81
CA THR A 33 -1.93 -4.98 -18.07
C THR A 33 -1.67 -6.15 -17.14
N SER A 34 -0.75 -7.05 -17.53
CA SER A 34 -0.26 -8.12 -16.65
C SER A 34 0.35 -7.57 -15.36
N ALA A 35 1.09 -6.45 -15.45
CA ALA A 35 1.64 -5.74 -14.30
C ALA A 35 0.55 -5.20 -13.34
N GLY A 36 -0.65 -4.95 -13.83
CA GLY A 36 -1.79 -4.58 -13.00
C GLY A 36 -2.28 -5.73 -12.12
N THR A 37 -2.15 -6.97 -12.58
CA THR A 37 -2.49 -8.18 -11.82
C THR A 37 -1.36 -8.51 -10.84
N ARG A 38 -1.62 -8.42 -9.54
CA ARG A 38 -0.59 -8.60 -8.51
C ARG A 38 -1.17 -8.91 -7.14
N LYS A 39 -0.33 -9.46 -6.27
CA LYS A 39 -0.63 -9.67 -4.85
C LYS A 39 0.12 -8.65 -3.99
N LEU A 40 -0.59 -7.96 -3.10
CA LEU A 40 -0.01 -6.97 -2.20
C LEU A 40 -0.01 -7.48 -0.76
N PRO A 41 1.11 -7.43 -0.04
CA PRO A 41 1.12 -7.69 1.39
C PRO A 41 0.46 -6.53 2.16
N MET A 42 -0.21 -6.85 3.25
CA MET A 42 -0.79 -5.85 4.16
C MET A 42 0.22 -5.48 5.26
N THR A 43 0.32 -4.20 5.58
CA THR A 43 0.85 -3.77 6.88
C THR A 43 -0.15 -4.11 7.99
N GLU A 44 0.24 -3.96 9.26
CA GLU A 44 -0.67 -4.20 10.38
C GLU A 44 -1.89 -3.29 10.32
N GLU A 45 -1.71 -2.00 10.01
CA GLU A 45 -2.80 -1.02 9.92
C GLU A 45 -3.77 -1.36 8.79
N VAL A 46 -3.24 -1.80 7.64
CA VAL A 46 -4.06 -2.21 6.49
C VAL A 46 -4.80 -3.50 6.80
N TYR A 47 -4.16 -4.44 7.49
CA TYR A 47 -4.79 -5.69 7.92
C TYR A 47 -5.97 -5.42 8.85
N GLN A 48 -5.78 -4.59 9.89
CA GLN A 48 -6.87 -4.25 10.82
C GLN A 48 -8.02 -3.52 10.12
N MET A 49 -7.71 -2.65 9.16
CA MET A 49 -8.72 -1.98 8.34
C MET A 49 -9.54 -2.98 7.52
N PHE A 50 -8.91 -3.92 6.80
CA PHE A 50 -9.64 -4.92 6.03
C PHE A 50 -10.41 -5.90 6.92
N LYS A 51 -9.83 -6.31 8.05
CA LYS A 51 -10.52 -7.14 9.04
C LYS A 51 -11.81 -6.47 9.50
N SER A 52 -11.73 -5.19 9.89
CA SER A 52 -12.89 -4.39 10.28
C SER A 52 -13.92 -4.24 9.15
N LEU A 53 -13.48 -4.05 7.90
CA LEU A 53 -14.40 -3.98 6.75
C LEU A 53 -15.14 -5.30 6.52
N VAL A 54 -14.48 -6.44 6.73
CA VAL A 54 -15.09 -7.77 6.58
C VAL A 54 -16.08 -8.04 7.72
N GLU A 55 -15.69 -7.76 8.96
CA GLU A 55 -16.51 -7.97 10.17
C GLU A 55 -17.75 -7.07 10.19
N ASN A 56 -17.59 -5.80 9.79
CA ASN A 56 -18.68 -4.81 9.79
C ASN A 56 -19.44 -4.76 8.48
N ARG A 57 -19.27 -5.75 7.59
CA ARG A 57 -19.95 -5.78 6.30
C ARG A 57 -21.47 -5.89 6.51
N PRO A 58 -22.30 -4.94 6.03
CA PRO A 58 -23.75 -4.97 6.26
C PRO A 58 -24.40 -6.26 5.76
N THR A 59 -25.17 -6.95 6.60
CA THR A 59 -25.86 -8.20 6.25
C THR A 59 -27.31 -8.00 5.81
N ASP A 60 -27.85 -6.80 6.01
CA ASP A 60 -29.20 -6.37 5.67
C ASP A 60 -29.34 -5.87 4.23
N LEU A 61 -28.22 -5.57 3.56
CA LEU A 61 -28.20 -5.19 2.16
C LEU A 61 -28.19 -6.42 1.24
N PRO A 62 -28.91 -6.37 0.11
CA PRO A 62 -28.92 -7.46 -0.85
C PRO A 62 -27.51 -7.72 -1.39
N GLU A 63 -27.18 -9.00 -1.58
CA GLU A 63 -25.92 -9.39 -2.21
C GLU A 63 -26.00 -9.16 -3.72
N VAL A 64 -25.16 -8.27 -4.23
CA VAL A 64 -25.13 -7.93 -5.66
C VAL A 64 -24.08 -8.78 -6.38
N ILE A 65 -24.49 -9.34 -7.52
CA ILE A 65 -23.60 -10.07 -8.43
C ILE A 65 -23.38 -9.24 -9.70
N VAL A 66 -22.12 -8.98 -10.03
CA VAL A 66 -21.72 -8.28 -11.28
C VAL A 66 -20.77 -9.19 -12.05
N LYS A 67 -21.18 -9.65 -13.24
CA LYS A 67 -20.38 -10.56 -14.10
C LYS A 67 -19.79 -11.77 -13.35
N GLY A 68 -20.56 -12.37 -12.44
CA GLY A 68 -20.14 -13.54 -11.65
C GLY A 68 -19.29 -13.22 -10.42
N TYR A 69 -18.96 -11.95 -10.17
CA TYR A 69 -18.30 -11.49 -8.95
C TYR A 69 -19.36 -11.06 -7.93
N ALA A 70 -19.16 -11.47 -6.67
CA ALA A 70 -20.01 -11.16 -5.52
C ALA A 70 -19.11 -10.90 -4.30
N GLY A 71 -19.68 -10.53 -3.16
CA GLY A 71 -18.93 -10.28 -1.94
C GLY A 71 -18.14 -8.97 -2.00
N PHE A 72 -18.69 -7.94 -2.65
CA PHE A 72 -18.05 -6.62 -2.66
C PHE A 72 -17.97 -6.06 -1.23
N LEU A 73 -16.79 -5.57 -0.86
CA LEU A 73 -16.51 -5.07 0.51
C LEU A 73 -17.09 -3.68 0.70
N ILE A 74 -16.82 -2.79 -0.26
CA ILE A 74 -17.23 -1.38 -0.22
C ILE A 74 -18.47 -1.24 -1.10
N ARG A 75 -19.60 -0.94 -0.46
CA ARG A 75 -20.92 -0.86 -1.07
C ARG A 75 -21.61 0.43 -0.69
N ASP A 76 -22.44 0.94 -1.59
CA ASP A 76 -23.33 2.06 -1.29
C ASP A 76 -24.57 1.60 -0.51
N LYS A 77 -25.45 2.56 -0.21
CA LYS A 77 -26.71 2.34 0.54
C LYS A 77 -27.68 1.37 -0.15
N ASP A 78 -27.53 1.14 -1.45
CA ASP A 78 -28.38 0.25 -2.24
C ASP A 78 -27.73 -1.14 -2.38
N GLY A 79 -26.59 -1.37 -1.72
CA GLY A 79 -25.80 -2.59 -1.79
C GLY A 79 -24.91 -2.70 -3.03
N MET A 80 -24.91 -1.69 -3.90
CA MET A 80 -24.12 -1.71 -5.13
C MET A 80 -22.65 -1.42 -4.85
N PRO A 81 -21.70 -1.99 -5.61
CA PRO A 81 -20.29 -1.74 -5.42
C PRO A 81 -19.94 -0.28 -5.69
N GLU A 82 -19.09 0.31 -4.85
CA GLU A 82 -18.66 1.67 -5.11
C GLU A 82 -17.58 1.76 -6.21
N VAL A 83 -17.77 2.70 -7.13
CA VAL A 83 -16.78 3.09 -8.14
C VAL A 83 -16.02 4.38 -7.82
N ALA A 84 -14.99 4.67 -8.61
CA ALA A 84 -14.11 5.84 -8.49
C ALA A 84 -14.84 7.17 -8.24
N LEU A 85 -15.95 7.43 -8.92
CA LEU A 85 -16.71 8.68 -8.78
C LEU A 85 -17.19 8.92 -7.33
N HIS A 86 -17.61 7.87 -6.61
CA HIS A 86 -18.04 8.02 -5.21
C HIS A 86 -16.87 8.46 -4.33
N TRP A 87 -15.69 7.88 -4.57
CA TRP A 87 -14.47 8.24 -3.86
C TRP A 87 -14.00 9.66 -4.19
N GLU A 88 -14.03 10.05 -5.45
CA GLU A 88 -13.70 11.43 -5.85
C GLU A 88 -14.57 12.45 -5.13
N HIS A 89 -15.89 12.24 -5.08
CA HIS A 89 -16.79 13.14 -4.35
C HIS A 89 -16.51 13.14 -2.84
N ARG A 90 -16.26 11.98 -2.22
CA ARG A 90 -15.91 11.92 -0.79
C ARG A 90 -14.64 12.68 -0.46
N PHE A 91 -13.60 12.53 -1.27
CA PHE A 91 -12.36 13.26 -1.10
C PHE A 91 -12.58 14.77 -1.26
N GLN A 92 -13.34 15.20 -2.27
CA GLN A 92 -13.70 16.61 -2.44
C GLN A 92 -14.45 17.16 -1.23
N HIS A 93 -15.43 16.43 -0.69
CA HIS A 93 -16.16 16.84 0.50
C HIS A 93 -15.27 16.90 1.75
N ALA A 94 -14.37 15.93 1.93
CA ALA A 94 -13.42 15.90 3.03
C ALA A 94 -12.45 17.10 2.97
N VAL A 95 -11.89 17.37 1.79
CA VAL A 95 -11.00 18.52 1.56
C VAL A 95 -11.74 19.84 1.79
N LYS A 96 -12.96 19.98 1.26
CA LYS A 96 -13.79 21.17 1.50
C LYS A 96 -14.02 21.39 2.99
N ARG A 97 -14.45 20.36 3.71
CA ARG A 97 -14.71 20.46 5.15
C ARG A 97 -13.46 20.80 5.96
N TYR A 98 -12.30 20.25 5.59
CA TYR A 98 -11.03 20.62 6.19
C TYR A 98 -10.73 22.11 5.96
N ASN A 99 -10.87 22.56 4.72
CA ASN A 99 -10.60 23.93 4.29
C ASN A 99 -11.53 24.97 4.94
N ASP A 100 -12.76 24.58 5.27
CA ASP A 100 -13.71 25.43 6.01
C ASP A 100 -13.29 25.64 7.49
N ILE A 101 -12.47 24.75 8.07
CA ILE A 101 -12.08 24.76 9.50
C ILE A 101 -10.67 25.32 9.69
N TYR A 102 -9.72 24.98 8.82
CA TYR A 102 -8.31 25.26 9.02
C TYR A 102 -7.81 26.42 8.16
N LYS A 103 -6.94 27.27 8.73
CA LYS A 103 -6.35 28.42 8.01
C LYS A 103 -5.44 27.98 6.86
N ILE A 104 -4.67 26.92 7.06
CA ILE A 104 -3.79 26.37 6.02
C ILE A 104 -4.63 25.44 5.15
N GLN A 105 -4.87 25.86 3.91
CA GLN A 105 -5.74 25.17 2.97
C GLN A 105 -5.03 23.93 2.41
N MET A 106 -5.76 22.83 2.39
CA MET A 106 -5.36 21.58 1.76
C MET A 106 -5.60 21.66 0.24
N PRO A 107 -4.65 21.20 -0.59
CA PRO A 107 -4.86 21.12 -2.03
C PRO A 107 -5.93 20.08 -2.39
N SER A 108 -6.34 20.06 -3.65
CA SER A 108 -7.23 19.01 -4.16
C SER A 108 -6.56 17.63 -4.02
N ILE A 109 -7.25 16.70 -3.34
CA ILE A 109 -6.81 15.32 -3.17
C ILE A 109 -7.77 14.41 -3.93
N THR A 110 -7.21 13.44 -4.65
CA THR A 110 -7.97 12.38 -5.31
C THR A 110 -7.38 11.02 -4.94
N PRO A 111 -8.11 9.90 -5.14
CA PRO A 111 -7.55 8.58 -4.94
C PRO A 111 -6.25 8.33 -5.73
N HIS A 112 -6.10 8.95 -6.91
CA HIS A 112 -4.88 8.85 -7.70
C HIS A 112 -3.70 9.56 -7.02
N VAL A 113 -3.94 10.73 -6.41
CA VAL A 113 -2.92 11.46 -5.63
C VAL A 113 -2.43 10.61 -4.47
N CYS A 114 -3.31 9.90 -3.74
CA CYS A 114 -2.89 8.99 -2.67
C CYS A 114 -1.91 7.91 -3.15
N ARG A 115 -2.15 7.32 -4.34
CA ARG A 115 -1.25 6.34 -4.95
C ARG A 115 0.11 6.97 -5.31
N HIS A 116 0.12 8.20 -5.82
CA HIS A 116 1.37 8.94 -6.06
C HIS A 116 2.12 9.24 -4.77
N THR A 117 1.42 9.70 -3.73
CA THR A 117 2.01 9.97 -2.40
C THR A 117 2.64 8.72 -1.82
N TYR A 118 1.97 7.56 -1.91
CA TYR A 118 2.55 6.28 -1.51
C TYR A 118 3.86 6.01 -2.28
N CYS A 119 3.84 6.12 -3.62
CA CYS A 119 5.04 5.92 -4.44
C CYS A 119 6.21 6.80 -3.99
N SER A 120 5.96 8.11 -3.83
CA SER A 120 6.98 9.07 -3.39
C SER A 120 7.51 8.79 -1.99
N ASN A 121 6.64 8.38 -1.06
CA ASN A 121 7.08 8.05 0.29
C ASN A 121 7.95 6.79 0.32
N GLN A 122 7.58 5.75 -0.44
CA GLN A 122 8.39 4.54 -0.54
C GLN A 122 9.73 4.80 -1.24
N ALA A 123 9.74 5.66 -2.27
CA ALA A 123 10.97 6.09 -2.92
C ALA A 123 11.89 6.85 -1.96
N ARG A 124 11.36 7.80 -1.18
CA ARG A 124 12.11 8.51 -0.13
C ARG A 124 12.61 7.58 0.98
N ALA A 125 11.83 6.54 1.31
CA ALA A 125 12.26 5.47 2.22
C ALA A 125 13.32 4.53 1.60
N ARG A 126 13.82 4.85 0.40
CA ARG A 126 14.85 4.11 -0.35
C ARG A 126 14.43 2.67 -0.66
N MET A 127 13.13 2.45 -0.88
CA MET A 127 12.65 1.16 -1.37
C MET A 127 13.31 0.81 -2.70
N ASN A 128 13.59 -0.47 -2.92
CA ASN A 128 14.12 -0.92 -4.20
C ASN A 128 13.13 -0.57 -5.34
N PRO A 129 13.56 0.11 -6.41
CA PRO A 129 12.66 0.56 -7.48
C PRO A 129 11.88 -0.56 -8.17
N LYS A 130 12.44 -1.77 -8.29
CA LYS A 130 11.73 -2.93 -8.85
C LYS A 130 10.65 -3.45 -7.92
N THR A 131 10.91 -3.44 -6.62
CA THR A 131 9.90 -3.78 -5.61
C THR A 131 8.76 -2.75 -5.65
N LEU A 132 9.10 -1.46 -5.70
CA LEU A 132 8.10 -0.40 -5.80
C LEU A 132 7.31 -0.49 -7.10
N GLN A 133 7.96 -0.77 -8.23
CA GLN A 133 7.29 -1.00 -9.52
C GLN A 133 6.24 -2.11 -9.42
N TYR A 134 6.59 -3.24 -8.79
CA TYR A 134 5.66 -4.35 -8.53
C TYR A 134 4.49 -3.91 -7.65
N LEU A 135 4.75 -3.30 -6.49
CA LEU A 135 3.70 -2.85 -5.57
C LEU A 135 2.74 -1.83 -6.21
N MET A 136 3.29 -0.94 -7.03
CA MET A 136 2.51 0.03 -7.80
C MET A 136 1.73 -0.65 -8.92
N GLY A 137 2.26 -1.70 -9.55
CA GLY A 137 1.68 -2.31 -10.75
C GLY A 137 1.92 -1.46 -12.01
N HIS A 138 3.08 -0.81 -12.10
CA HIS A 138 3.49 -0.05 -13.29
C HIS A 138 4.07 -0.99 -14.35
N SER A 139 3.52 -0.96 -15.56
CA SER A 139 4.04 -1.72 -16.71
C SER A 139 5.45 -1.25 -17.09
N GLU A 140 5.70 0.05 -17.03
CA GLU A 140 7.01 0.63 -17.31
C GLU A 140 7.68 1.12 -16.03
N ILE A 141 8.99 0.89 -15.94
CA ILE A 141 9.78 1.34 -14.79
C ILE A 141 10.03 2.86 -14.81
N SER A 142 9.99 3.49 -15.98
CA SER A 142 10.10 4.96 -16.17
C SER A 142 9.17 5.71 -15.23
N VAL A 143 7.89 5.34 -15.19
CA VAL A 143 6.87 5.95 -14.31
C VAL A 143 7.24 5.89 -12.83
N THR A 144 7.95 4.84 -12.39
CA THR A 144 8.42 4.71 -11.01
C THR A 144 9.71 5.49 -10.80
N MET A 145 10.61 5.48 -11.79
CA MET A 145 11.89 6.19 -11.74
C MET A 145 11.75 7.71 -11.82
N ASP A 146 10.72 8.24 -12.46
CA ASP A 146 10.40 9.69 -12.47
C ASP A 146 10.24 10.24 -11.04
N VAL A 147 9.86 9.39 -10.09
CA VAL A 147 9.78 9.76 -8.67
C VAL A 147 11.17 9.84 -8.02
N TYR A 148 12.13 9.03 -8.49
CA TYR A 148 13.53 9.03 -8.03
C TYR A 148 14.38 10.08 -8.74
N THR A 149 13.98 10.60 -9.91
CA THR A 149 14.78 11.59 -10.64
C THR A 149 14.93 12.93 -9.92
N HIS A 150 14.21 13.14 -8.82
CA HIS A 150 14.42 14.28 -7.93
C HIS A 150 15.60 14.12 -6.96
N LEU A 151 16.29 12.97 -6.99
CA LEU A 151 17.48 12.74 -6.16
C LEU A 151 18.66 13.58 -6.65
N GLY A 152 19.26 14.34 -5.73
CA GLY A 152 20.40 15.23 -5.98
C GLY A 152 21.69 14.75 -5.34
N LEU A 153 22.70 15.63 -5.34
CA LEU A 153 24.01 15.36 -4.72
C LEU A 153 23.91 15.09 -3.22
N ASP A 154 22.99 15.77 -2.53
CA ASP A 154 22.82 15.61 -1.09
C ASP A 154 22.22 14.25 -0.73
N ASP A 155 21.26 13.75 -1.51
CA ASP A 155 20.74 12.39 -1.35
C ASP A 155 21.83 11.31 -1.53
N ALA A 156 22.75 11.53 -2.48
CA ALA A 156 23.87 10.63 -2.73
C ALA A 156 24.88 10.63 -1.55
N LYS A 157 25.16 11.80 -0.97
CA LYS A 157 26.00 11.89 0.23
C LYS A 157 25.36 11.18 1.43
N ASP A 158 24.07 11.40 1.64
CA ASP A 158 23.32 10.77 2.73
C ASP A 158 23.25 9.24 2.57
N GLU A 159 23.24 8.73 1.34
CA GLU A 159 23.33 7.27 1.08
C GLU A 159 24.71 6.72 1.45
N ILE A 160 25.78 7.40 1.06
CA ILE A 160 27.16 6.97 1.39
C ILE A 160 27.39 6.97 2.89
N ILE A 161 26.96 8.03 3.59
CA ILE A 161 27.08 8.14 5.06
C ILE A 161 26.33 6.99 5.74
N ARG A 162 25.07 6.75 5.34
CA ARG A 162 24.26 5.67 5.91
C ARG A 162 24.87 4.28 5.68
N LEU A 163 25.41 4.01 4.49
CA LEU A 163 26.05 2.72 4.20
C LEU A 163 27.23 2.47 5.13
N LYS A 164 28.02 3.51 5.40
CA LYS A 164 29.12 3.43 6.37
C LYS A 164 28.62 3.17 7.79
N GLU A 165 27.58 3.88 8.24
CA GLU A 165 26.97 3.66 9.57
C GLU A 165 26.42 2.24 9.71
N LEU A 166 25.77 1.69 8.67
CA LEU A 166 25.27 0.31 8.66
C LEU A 166 26.40 -0.71 8.72
N GLU A 167 27.51 -0.48 8.02
CA GLU A 167 28.69 -1.35 8.10
C GLU A 167 29.31 -1.33 9.49
N ASP A 168 29.40 -0.16 10.11
CA ASP A 168 29.97 -0.01 11.44
C ASP A 168 29.07 -0.65 12.51
N ALA A 169 27.76 -0.44 12.46
CA ALA A 169 26.80 -1.13 13.32
C ALA A 169 26.86 -2.67 13.17
N ARG A 170 27.02 -3.18 11.95
CA ARG A 170 27.20 -4.62 11.70
C ARG A 170 28.49 -5.16 12.34
N LYS A 171 29.59 -4.40 12.28
CA LYS A 171 30.86 -4.80 12.93
C LYS A 171 30.71 -4.86 14.45
N GLU A 172 30.03 -3.89 15.03
CA GLU A 172 29.76 -3.85 16.48
C GLU A 172 28.95 -5.06 16.93
N ILE A 173 27.84 -5.38 16.24
CA ILE A 173 27.02 -6.56 16.54
C ILE A 173 27.86 -7.84 16.45
N ASN A 174 28.63 -8.02 15.37
CA ASN A 174 29.48 -9.20 15.19
C ASN A 174 30.56 -9.35 16.26
N ASN A 175 31.05 -8.23 16.82
CA ASN A 175 32.01 -8.27 17.92
C ASN A 175 31.32 -8.67 19.23
N ILE A 176 30.15 -8.10 19.52
CA ILE A 176 29.32 -8.46 20.68
C ILE A 176 28.99 -9.96 20.64
N GLU A 177 28.52 -10.48 19.50
CA GLU A 177 28.22 -11.90 19.35
C GLU A 177 29.44 -12.79 19.65
N ARG A 178 30.63 -12.43 19.11
CA ARG A 178 31.88 -13.16 19.37
C ARG A 178 32.28 -13.14 20.85
N ASP A 179 32.15 -12.00 21.52
CA ASP A 179 32.49 -11.87 22.94
C ASP A 179 31.50 -12.62 23.83
N THR A 180 30.22 -12.63 23.46
CA THR A 180 29.17 -13.38 24.16
C THR A 180 29.42 -14.89 24.06
N MET A 181 29.76 -15.40 22.87
CA MET A 181 30.10 -16.82 22.69
C MET A 181 31.35 -17.24 23.48
N ARG A 182 32.41 -16.41 23.48
CA ARG A 182 33.62 -16.68 24.29
C ARG A 182 33.34 -16.72 25.80
N SER A 183 32.45 -15.85 26.27
CA SER A 183 32.04 -15.80 27.69
C SER A 183 31.26 -17.06 28.09
N MET A 184 30.32 -17.48 27.24
CA MET A 184 29.56 -18.73 27.43
C MET A 184 30.49 -19.95 27.45
N GLU A 185 31.38 -20.08 26.46
CA GLU A 185 32.37 -21.18 26.41
C GLU A 185 33.27 -21.23 27.66
N SER A 186 33.64 -20.06 28.18
CA SER A 186 34.44 -19.98 29.42
C SER A 186 33.64 -20.44 30.64
N GLN A 187 32.35 -20.11 30.73
CA GLN A 187 31.48 -20.57 31.84
C GLN A 187 31.24 -22.08 31.83
N PHE A 188 31.11 -22.70 30.66
CA PHE A 188 30.97 -24.16 30.53
C PHE A 188 32.26 -24.93 30.84
N LYS A 189 33.42 -24.26 30.85
CA LYS A 189 34.71 -24.90 31.13
C LYS A 189 35.00 -25.10 32.63
N TYR A 190 34.16 -24.53 33.50
CA TYR A 190 34.28 -24.59 34.97
C TYR A 190 33.15 -25.40 35.64
N ILE A 191 32.37 -26.17 34.87
CA ILE A 191 31.39 -27.17 35.34
C ILE A 191 31.90 -28.54 34.95
#